data_AF-A0A7S3UXQ0-F1
#
_entry.id   AF-A0A7S3UXQ0-F1
#
_cell.length_a   1.000
_cell.length_b   1.000
_cell.length_c   1.000
_cell.angle_alpha   90.00
_cell.angle_beta   90.00
_cell.angle_gamma   90.00
#
_symmetry.space_group_name_H-M   'P 1'
#
loop_
_entity.id
_entity.type
_entity.pdbx_description
1 polymer ?
#
loop_
_entity_poly.entity_id
_entity_poly.type
_entity_poly.pdbx_seq_one_letter_code
_entity_poly.pdbx_strand_id
1 'polypeptide(L)'
;SGQTCTEYGDLNFNFLPELADSSLGVSPHTVQFYGLNDPAPGVYGNGDFSEMKKWMYTQMAAGKREVLYYPETEYWVNFDSPVPLFLPLYGRARFLDLREISKHQASSNSFMQGQSNFDSGFEWGSWLSSVLTARSVYDIVEHESNDLVAFMGFVEQEITSRLSRNKTASIAMARILVRLMDYQYQTMVFGDKKRCQGRRGNCTAIAYIAGYDMYQDIGALVPTLNTAVGRVDLRKAVNPEVYMFFEEVVRPNLLKLEEYLSESLGLFILHRASVNREALFLFDEIVDALNVTYLRTMQVRSLYEFVGRGTKTRLWDARVALDKARSCIDRRQKKYQVPFAWVASWSKNPTVYQYRYLWTVKSMYYWWRDEAIATTVRSPSESNSSKTGKFVSPCFRNIENVLEELLQFPRISNVDFVLQLLRDTLHSIPILNKVTDCLSAPKMEPSFGRNHVLQLNDASSSLQVGVTFPYLNTRA
;
A
#
# COMPACT_ATOMS: atom_id res chain seq x y z
N SER A 1 20.60 2.19 9.56
CA SER A 1 19.23 2.55 9.99
C SER A 1 19.34 3.22 11.35
N GLY A 2 18.51 4.21 11.68
CA GLY A 2 18.52 4.85 13.02
C GLY A 2 17.91 3.98 14.12
N GLN A 3 17.95 2.66 13.95
CA GLN A 3 17.32 1.67 14.82
C GLN A 3 18.38 0.91 15.63
N THR A 4 19.41 1.60 16.09
CA THR A 4 20.50 1.00 16.86
C THR A 4 20.59 1.62 18.24
N CYS A 5 21.03 0.83 19.21
CA CYS A 5 21.31 1.27 20.56
C CYS A 5 22.82 1.53 20.68
N THR A 6 23.24 2.79 20.65
CA THR A 6 24.66 3.17 20.72
C THR A 6 25.34 2.66 22.00
N GLU A 7 24.59 2.61 23.10
CA GLU A 7 25.02 2.15 24.42
C GLU A 7 25.30 0.64 24.46
N TYR A 8 24.81 -0.10 23.46
CA TYR A 8 25.00 -1.55 23.33
C TYR A 8 25.81 -1.91 22.07
N GLY A 9 26.75 -1.04 21.67
CA GLY A 9 27.63 -1.27 20.53
C GLY A 9 26.91 -1.22 19.19
N ASP A 10 25.93 -0.31 19.06
CA ASP A 10 25.08 -0.15 17.88
C ASP A 10 24.22 -1.38 17.56
N LEU A 11 23.80 -2.12 18.59
CA LEU A 11 22.88 -3.24 18.43
C LEU A 11 21.53 -2.78 17.88
N ASN A 12 21.03 -3.43 16.83
CA ASN A 12 19.70 -3.19 16.29
C ASN A 12 18.63 -3.41 17.40
N PHE A 13 17.69 -2.48 17.57
CA PHE A 13 16.64 -2.56 18.61
C PHE A 13 15.85 -3.89 18.56
N ASN A 14 15.68 -4.46 17.37
CA ASN A 14 14.98 -5.74 17.19
C ASN A 14 15.70 -6.92 17.89
N PHE A 15 17.01 -6.80 18.13
CA PHE A 15 17.85 -7.85 18.74
C PHE A 15 18.14 -7.60 20.22
N LEU A 16 17.64 -6.51 20.81
CA LEU A 16 17.74 -6.26 22.25
C LEU A 16 17.27 -7.42 23.13
N PRO A 17 16.25 -8.22 22.76
CA PRO A 17 15.87 -9.39 23.56
C PRO A 17 16.99 -10.40 23.78
N GLU A 18 18.07 -10.39 22.99
CA GLU A 18 19.26 -11.21 23.23
C GLU A 18 19.93 -10.92 24.58
N LEU A 19 19.82 -9.68 25.05
CA LEU A 19 20.39 -9.21 26.32
C LEU A 19 19.41 -9.34 27.50
N ALA A 20 18.16 -9.70 27.22
CA ALA A 20 17.10 -9.87 28.21
C ALA A 20 17.02 -11.32 28.71
N ASP A 21 16.29 -11.51 29.81
CA ASP A 21 15.97 -12.83 30.35
C ASP A 21 15.33 -13.73 29.28
N SER A 22 15.66 -15.02 29.30
CA SER A 22 15.16 -15.98 28.32
C SER A 22 13.68 -16.31 28.50
N SER A 23 13.00 -15.83 29.54
CA SER A 23 11.55 -15.91 29.66
C SER A 23 10.80 -14.95 28.72
N LEU A 24 11.47 -13.91 28.18
CA LEU A 24 10.86 -12.95 27.27
C LEU A 24 10.85 -13.51 25.84
N GLY A 25 9.71 -13.94 25.30
CA GLY A 25 9.65 -14.42 23.90
C GLY A 25 10.09 -13.37 22.86
N VAL A 26 10.38 -13.84 21.64
CA VAL A 26 10.72 -12.99 20.50
C VAL A 26 9.77 -13.21 19.33
N SER A 27 9.52 -12.13 18.59
CA SER A 27 8.63 -12.12 17.43
C SER A 27 9.36 -11.59 16.18
N PRO A 28 10.25 -12.37 15.54
CA PRO A 28 10.94 -11.93 14.33
C PRO A 28 9.95 -11.52 13.24
N HIS A 29 10.05 -10.26 12.80
CA HIS A 29 9.02 -9.59 12.04
C HIS A 29 9.41 -9.38 10.57
N THR A 30 8.49 -9.65 9.66
CA THR A 30 8.55 -9.15 8.28
C THR A 30 7.40 -8.18 8.06
N VAL A 31 7.67 -7.08 7.37
CA VAL A 31 6.75 -5.95 7.19
C VAL A 31 6.24 -5.92 5.75
N GLN A 32 5.01 -5.45 5.56
CA GLN A 32 4.29 -5.42 4.29
C GLN A 32 4.25 -6.82 3.65
N PHE A 33 4.09 -6.93 2.33
CA PHE A 33 4.00 -8.23 1.66
C PHE A 33 5.33 -8.97 1.53
N TYR A 34 6.43 -8.39 2.02
CA TYR A 34 7.76 -8.97 1.85
C TYR A 34 7.90 -10.22 2.72
N GLY A 35 8.39 -11.30 2.12
CA GLY A 35 8.79 -12.52 2.81
C GLY A 35 10.23 -12.45 3.33
N LEU A 36 10.66 -13.52 4.00
CA LEU A 36 11.98 -13.64 4.64
C LEU A 36 13.16 -13.55 3.65
N ASN A 37 12.91 -13.87 2.38
CA ASN A 37 13.93 -13.92 1.32
C ASN A 37 13.77 -12.80 0.29
N ASP A 38 12.82 -11.88 0.48
CA ASP A 38 12.54 -10.84 -0.49
C ASP A 38 13.45 -9.62 -0.31
N PRO A 39 13.85 -8.97 -1.40
CA PRO A 39 14.40 -7.63 -1.30
C PRO A 39 13.31 -6.67 -0.82
N ALA A 40 13.62 -5.85 0.18
CA ALA A 40 12.74 -4.83 0.76
C ALA A 40 13.42 -3.44 0.81
N PRO A 41 13.98 -2.95 -0.32
CA PRO A 41 14.87 -1.80 -0.32
C PRO A 41 14.20 -0.52 0.18
N GLY A 42 14.70 0.00 1.30
CA GLY A 42 14.25 1.26 1.91
C GLY A 42 13.11 1.11 2.90
N VAL A 43 12.52 -0.08 3.02
CA VAL A 43 11.45 -0.39 3.98
C VAL A 43 12.06 -0.43 5.38
N TYR A 44 11.76 0.59 6.19
CA TYR A 44 12.36 0.77 7.52
C TYR A 44 13.90 0.77 7.52
N GLY A 45 14.49 1.20 6.40
CA GLY A 45 15.95 1.20 6.21
C GLY A 45 16.56 -0.19 5.97
N ASN A 46 15.76 -1.22 5.72
CA ASN A 46 16.23 -2.56 5.36
C ASN A 46 16.53 -2.67 3.85
N GLY A 47 17.42 -3.61 3.49
CA GLY A 47 17.62 -4.04 2.11
C GLY A 47 16.84 -5.31 1.78
N ASP A 48 16.69 -6.19 2.78
CA ASP A 48 15.95 -7.46 2.81
C ASP A 48 15.79 -7.87 4.30
N PHE A 49 15.21 -9.05 4.55
CA PHE A 49 14.99 -9.58 5.91
C PHE A 49 15.97 -10.71 6.29
N SER A 50 17.12 -10.83 5.62
CA SER A 50 18.08 -11.94 5.86
C SER A 50 18.65 -11.93 7.27
N GLU A 51 18.92 -10.75 7.84
CA GLU A 51 19.40 -10.63 9.22
C GLU A 51 18.35 -11.09 10.23
N MET A 52 17.10 -10.68 10.04
CA MET A 52 15.97 -11.10 10.87
C MET A 52 15.75 -12.62 10.79
N LYS A 53 15.82 -13.19 9.57
CA LYS A 53 15.73 -14.64 9.33
C LYS A 53 16.86 -15.39 10.05
N LYS A 54 18.11 -14.92 9.92
CA LYS A 54 19.27 -15.52 10.60
C LYS A 54 19.11 -15.46 12.12
N TRP A 55 18.63 -14.34 12.63
CA TRP A 55 18.39 -14.15 14.05
C TRP A 55 17.31 -15.10 14.57
N MET A 56 16.17 -15.20 13.87
CA MET A 56 15.09 -16.15 14.17
C MET A 56 15.63 -17.58 14.31
N TYR A 57 16.37 -18.07 13.31
CA TYR A 57 16.95 -19.42 13.34
C TYR A 57 17.97 -19.60 14.46
N THR A 58 18.74 -18.55 14.79
CA THR A 58 19.68 -18.59 15.92
C THR A 58 18.93 -18.75 17.25
N GLN A 59 17.82 -18.02 17.45
CA GLN A 59 17.01 -18.14 18.66
C GLN A 59 16.32 -19.51 18.75
N MET A 60 15.83 -20.04 17.63
CA MET A 60 15.27 -21.41 17.56
C MET A 60 16.31 -22.47 17.93
N ALA A 61 17.52 -22.39 17.38
CA ALA A 61 18.61 -23.33 17.66
C ALA A 61 19.10 -23.26 19.11
N ALA A 62 19.06 -22.07 19.72
CA ALA A 62 19.40 -21.93 21.13
C ALA A 62 18.38 -22.62 22.05
N GLY A 63 17.10 -22.67 21.67
CA GLY A 63 16.03 -23.36 22.41
C GLY A 63 15.75 -22.77 23.80
N LYS A 64 16.23 -21.54 24.08
CA LYS A 64 16.09 -20.88 25.40
C LYS A 64 14.86 -19.99 25.50
N ARG A 65 14.33 -19.53 24.37
CA ARG A 65 13.22 -18.58 24.27
C ARG A 65 12.13 -19.08 23.35
N GLU A 66 10.92 -18.62 23.60
CA GLU A 66 9.83 -18.72 22.63
C GLU A 66 10.13 -17.84 21.41
N VAL A 67 9.99 -18.41 20.22
CA VAL A 67 10.13 -17.76 18.93
C VAL A 67 8.82 -17.90 18.18
N LEU A 68 8.16 -16.76 17.93
CA LEU A 68 6.92 -16.69 17.16
C LEU A 68 7.18 -15.94 15.86
N TYR A 69 6.96 -16.57 14.70
CA TYR A 69 7.05 -15.82 13.45
C TYR A 69 5.95 -14.76 13.42
N TYR A 70 6.30 -13.51 13.14
CA TYR A 70 5.36 -12.40 13.17
C TYR A 70 5.29 -11.71 11.82
N PRO A 71 4.52 -12.20 10.84
CA PRO A 71 4.39 -11.48 9.58
C PRO A 71 3.16 -10.58 9.52
N GLU A 72 3.06 -9.79 8.45
CA GLU A 72 1.87 -9.00 8.11
C GLU A 72 1.03 -9.64 6.99
N THR A 73 -0.28 -9.33 6.97
CA THR A 73 -1.20 -9.64 5.86
C THR A 73 -1.86 -8.43 5.21
N GLU A 74 -1.70 -7.25 5.81
CA GLU A 74 -2.18 -5.95 5.34
C GLU A 74 -1.49 -4.82 6.14
N TYR A 75 -1.20 -3.68 5.50
CA TYR A 75 -0.45 -2.60 6.13
C TYR A 75 -1.07 -1.20 5.96
N TRP A 76 -1.73 -0.74 7.02
CA TRP A 76 -2.51 0.51 7.01
C TRP A 76 -1.71 1.82 7.04
N VAL A 77 -0.41 1.79 7.32
CA VAL A 77 0.41 3.00 7.32
C VAL A 77 0.78 3.30 5.88
N ASN A 78 -0.04 4.12 5.23
CA ASN A 78 0.12 4.70 3.90
C ASN A 78 0.56 3.77 2.75
N PHE A 79 0.34 2.47 2.85
CA PHE A 79 0.79 1.52 1.84
C PHE A 79 -0.37 0.98 1.00
N ASP A 80 -1.14 0.01 1.51
CA ASP A 80 -2.10 -0.76 0.72
C ASP A 80 -3.56 -0.49 1.07
N SER A 81 -4.00 -0.81 2.29
CA SER A 81 -5.37 -0.64 2.77
C SER A 81 -5.87 0.81 2.70
N PRO A 82 -5.02 1.84 2.86
CA PRO A 82 -5.45 3.23 2.71
C PRO A 82 -5.76 3.64 1.27
N VAL A 83 -5.37 2.83 0.25
CA VAL A 83 -5.54 3.05 -1.20
C VAL A 83 -6.45 2.02 -1.88
N PRO A 84 -7.23 1.28 -1.09
CA PRO A 84 -7.49 -0.17 -1.18
C PRO A 84 -6.82 -0.93 -2.33
N LEU A 85 -5.56 -1.32 -2.15
CA LEU A 85 -4.89 -2.22 -3.08
C LEU A 85 -5.21 -3.69 -2.77
N PHE A 86 -5.62 -4.46 -3.77
CA PHE A 86 -5.82 -5.90 -3.67
C PHE A 86 -4.49 -6.61 -3.83
N LEU A 87 -3.85 -6.96 -2.72
CA LEU A 87 -2.51 -7.56 -2.69
C LEU A 87 -2.54 -8.98 -2.12
N PRO A 88 -3.17 -9.96 -2.79
CA PRO A 88 -3.15 -11.35 -2.33
C PRO A 88 -1.72 -11.96 -2.31
N LEU A 89 -0.74 -11.24 -2.86
CA LEU A 89 0.70 -11.49 -2.69
C LEU A 89 1.11 -11.74 -1.24
N TYR A 90 0.49 -11.08 -0.25
CA TYR A 90 0.75 -11.37 1.16
C TYR A 90 0.59 -12.87 1.45
N GLY A 91 -0.58 -13.44 1.17
CA GLY A 91 -0.85 -14.87 1.42
C GLY A 91 0.15 -15.81 0.75
N ARG A 92 0.66 -15.45 -0.45
CA ARG A 92 1.75 -16.18 -1.12
C ARG A 92 3.06 -16.10 -0.31
N ALA A 93 3.47 -14.90 0.10
CA ALA A 93 4.70 -14.72 0.88
C ALA A 93 4.66 -15.55 2.18
N ARG A 94 3.54 -15.49 2.92
CA ARG A 94 3.37 -16.21 4.19
C ARG A 94 3.41 -17.73 4.03
N PHE A 95 2.76 -18.26 3.00
CA PHE A 95 2.81 -19.68 2.68
C PHE A 95 4.26 -20.14 2.38
N LEU A 96 5.00 -19.36 1.59
CA LEU A 96 6.38 -19.70 1.23
C LEU A 96 7.36 -19.55 2.40
N ASP A 97 7.16 -18.55 3.26
CA ASP A 97 7.95 -18.36 4.48
C ASP A 97 7.81 -19.57 5.42
N LEU A 98 6.58 -20.04 5.64
CA LEU A 98 6.35 -21.20 6.51
C LEU A 98 6.92 -22.50 5.93
N ARG A 99 6.91 -22.65 4.60
CA ARG A 99 7.61 -23.77 3.94
C ARG A 99 9.12 -23.70 4.11
N GLU A 100 9.70 -22.52 4.01
CA GLU A 100 11.13 -22.29 4.25
C GLU A 100 11.50 -22.57 5.71
N ILE A 101 10.67 -22.12 6.66
CA ILE A 101 10.83 -22.40 8.08
C ILE A 101 10.75 -23.91 8.34
N SER A 102 9.72 -24.61 7.83
CA SER A 102 9.59 -26.06 8.01
C SER A 102 10.81 -26.83 7.48
N LYS A 103 11.33 -26.48 6.30
CA LYS A 103 12.58 -27.04 5.75
C LYS A 103 13.77 -26.83 6.69
N HIS A 104 13.87 -25.65 7.33
CA HIS A 104 14.90 -25.39 8.32
C HIS A 104 14.71 -26.25 9.59
N GLN A 105 13.49 -26.39 10.10
CA GLN A 105 13.21 -27.20 11.30
C GLN A 105 13.59 -28.67 11.07
N ALA A 106 13.22 -29.22 9.91
CA ALA A 106 13.53 -30.60 9.54
C ALA A 106 15.04 -30.88 9.44
N SER A 107 15.83 -29.89 9.01
CA SER A 107 17.28 -30.05 8.84
C SER A 107 18.12 -29.72 10.08
N SER A 108 17.62 -28.84 10.95
CA SER A 108 18.36 -28.35 12.13
C SER A 108 17.91 -28.99 13.45
N ASN A 109 16.75 -29.65 13.47
CA ASN A 109 16.09 -30.11 14.70
C ASN A 109 15.84 -28.96 15.71
N SER A 110 15.60 -27.76 15.19
CA SER A 110 15.20 -26.57 15.96
C SER A 110 13.81 -26.15 15.55
N PHE A 111 12.93 -25.84 16.52
CA PHE A 111 11.51 -25.62 16.26
C PHE A 111 11.08 -24.22 16.69
N MET A 112 10.26 -23.60 15.84
CA MET A 112 9.51 -22.39 16.13
C MET A 112 8.25 -22.79 16.93
N GLN A 113 7.86 -21.97 17.89
CA GLN A 113 6.76 -22.28 18.80
C GLN A 113 5.41 -21.86 18.25
N GLY A 114 5.37 -20.93 17.29
CA GLY A 114 4.12 -20.53 16.66
C GLY A 114 4.26 -19.35 15.71
N GLN A 115 3.10 -18.77 15.37
CA GLN A 115 3.01 -17.59 14.54
C GLN A 115 1.98 -16.63 15.14
N SER A 116 2.30 -15.33 15.17
CA SER A 116 1.34 -14.25 15.40
C SER A 116 1.20 -13.48 14.10
N ASN A 117 0.02 -12.99 13.73
CA ASN A 117 -0.15 -12.26 12.47
C ASN A 117 -0.55 -10.82 12.77
N PHE A 118 0.14 -9.87 12.14
CA PHE A 118 -0.31 -8.49 12.09
C PHE A 118 -1.29 -8.33 10.92
N ASP A 119 -2.48 -7.85 11.25
CA ASP A 119 -3.52 -7.57 10.27
C ASP A 119 -4.13 -6.20 10.57
N SER A 120 -4.36 -5.42 9.52
CA SER A 120 -4.91 -4.07 9.63
C SER A 120 -6.43 -4.04 9.49
N GLY A 121 -7.04 -5.08 8.93
CA GLY A 121 -8.42 -5.03 8.48
C GLY A 121 -8.83 -6.25 7.63
N PHE A 122 -10.10 -6.24 7.20
CA PHE A 122 -10.70 -7.38 6.50
C PHE A 122 -11.26 -7.03 5.12
N GLU A 123 -11.58 -5.75 4.92
CA GLU A 123 -12.21 -5.24 3.70
C GLU A 123 -11.25 -5.25 2.50
N TRP A 124 -11.79 -5.07 1.30
CA TRP A 124 -11.01 -4.98 0.06
C TRP A 124 -10.21 -6.23 -0.29
N GLY A 125 -10.69 -7.39 0.15
CA GLY A 125 -10.08 -8.68 -0.14
C GLY A 125 -8.90 -9.03 0.76
N SER A 126 -8.55 -8.20 1.75
CA SER A 126 -7.47 -8.47 2.71
C SER A 126 -7.71 -9.76 3.50
N TRP A 127 -8.98 -10.10 3.75
CA TRP A 127 -9.38 -11.39 4.33
C TRP A 127 -8.79 -12.61 3.62
N LEU A 128 -8.56 -12.55 2.31
CA LEU A 128 -8.01 -13.66 1.54
C LEU A 128 -6.59 -13.97 2.02
N SER A 129 -5.76 -12.94 2.17
CA SER A 129 -4.39 -13.06 2.69
C SER A 129 -4.39 -13.61 4.11
N SER A 130 -5.29 -13.11 4.97
CA SER A 130 -5.41 -13.57 6.36
C SER A 130 -5.87 -15.02 6.46
N VAL A 131 -6.82 -15.45 5.61
CA VAL A 131 -7.26 -16.86 5.54
C VAL A 131 -6.13 -17.77 5.06
N LEU A 132 -5.44 -17.41 3.97
CA LEU A 132 -4.31 -18.20 3.46
C LEU A 132 -3.22 -18.34 4.54
N THR A 133 -2.89 -17.25 5.22
CA THR A 133 -1.87 -17.22 6.27
C THR A 133 -2.27 -18.06 7.48
N ALA A 134 -3.50 -17.92 7.97
CA ALA A 134 -4.00 -18.71 9.09
C ALA A 134 -4.04 -20.21 8.75
N ARG A 135 -4.41 -20.57 7.52
CA ARG A 135 -4.45 -21.97 7.06
C ARG A 135 -3.05 -22.56 6.88
N SER A 136 -2.08 -21.75 6.46
CA SER A 136 -0.71 -22.19 6.23
C SER A 136 -0.03 -22.67 7.53
N VAL A 137 -0.43 -22.15 8.70
CA VAL A 137 0.08 -22.64 9.99
C VAL A 137 -0.28 -24.11 10.25
N TYR A 138 -1.38 -24.60 9.66
CA TYR A 138 -1.83 -25.98 9.83
C TYR A 138 -1.32 -26.92 8.74
N ASP A 139 -1.33 -26.46 7.48
CA ASP A 139 -0.92 -27.27 6.34
C ASP A 139 -0.23 -26.39 5.31
N ILE A 140 1.07 -26.63 5.15
CA ILE A 140 1.92 -26.02 4.12
C ILE A 140 2.13 -26.95 2.91
N VAL A 141 1.39 -28.06 2.83
CA VAL A 141 1.46 -29.06 1.76
C VAL A 141 2.88 -29.65 1.63
N GLU A 142 3.43 -30.14 2.75
CA GLU A 142 4.84 -30.59 2.83
C GLU A 142 5.20 -31.70 1.84
N HIS A 143 4.23 -32.53 1.46
CA HIS A 143 4.41 -33.66 0.53
C HIS A 143 4.67 -33.22 -0.92
N GLU A 144 4.31 -31.99 -1.30
CA GLU A 144 4.58 -31.43 -2.63
C GLU A 144 5.87 -30.62 -2.59
N SER A 145 6.87 -31.05 -3.37
CA SER A 145 8.19 -30.40 -3.43
C SER A 145 8.18 -29.12 -4.26
N ASN A 146 7.27 -28.99 -5.22
CA ASN A 146 7.14 -27.82 -6.07
C ASN A 146 6.25 -26.78 -5.40
N ASP A 147 6.86 -25.69 -4.94
CA ASP A 147 6.16 -24.62 -4.20
C ASP A 147 4.99 -24.00 -4.98
N LEU A 148 5.07 -23.90 -6.32
CA LEU A 148 3.98 -23.37 -7.15
C LEU A 148 2.79 -24.33 -7.23
N VAL A 149 3.06 -25.64 -7.39
CA VAL A 149 2.01 -26.67 -7.41
C VAL A 149 1.35 -26.76 -6.04
N ALA A 150 2.15 -26.79 -4.97
CA ALA A 150 1.69 -26.78 -3.58
C ALA A 150 0.77 -25.58 -3.31
N PHE A 151 1.23 -24.38 -3.66
CA PHE A 151 0.46 -23.16 -3.42
C PHE A 151 -0.81 -23.08 -4.27
N MET A 152 -0.77 -23.55 -5.52
CA MET A 152 -1.96 -23.58 -6.38
C MET A 152 -3.04 -24.52 -5.83
N GLY A 153 -2.67 -25.72 -5.40
CA GLY A 153 -3.59 -26.64 -4.74
C GLY A 153 -4.13 -26.05 -3.43
N PHE A 154 -3.27 -25.39 -2.66
CA PHE A 154 -3.64 -24.72 -1.43
C PHE A 154 -4.66 -23.58 -1.65
N VAL A 155 -4.46 -22.71 -2.64
CA VAL A 155 -5.42 -21.65 -2.99
C VAL A 155 -6.74 -22.23 -3.49
N GLU A 156 -6.71 -23.32 -4.26
CA GLU A 156 -7.92 -24.02 -4.68
C GLU A 156 -8.71 -24.52 -3.47
N GLN A 157 -8.04 -25.28 -2.61
CA GLN A 157 -8.64 -25.89 -1.43
C GLN A 157 -9.17 -24.85 -0.46
N GLU A 158 -8.37 -23.83 -0.14
CA GLU A 158 -8.66 -22.91 0.94
C GLU A 158 -9.51 -21.70 0.52
N ILE A 159 -9.51 -21.33 -0.76
CA ILE A 159 -10.24 -20.15 -1.23
C ILE A 159 -11.31 -20.53 -2.24
N THR A 160 -10.91 -20.99 -3.43
CA THR A 160 -11.83 -20.99 -4.58
C THR A 160 -12.84 -22.14 -4.57
N SER A 161 -12.53 -23.25 -3.90
CA SER A 161 -13.50 -24.35 -3.68
C SER A 161 -14.64 -23.94 -2.75
N ARG A 162 -14.39 -22.95 -1.87
CA ARG A 162 -15.40 -22.36 -0.97
C ARG A 162 -16.25 -21.33 -1.72
N LEU A 163 -15.69 -20.69 -2.74
CA LEU A 163 -16.45 -19.80 -3.64
C LEU A 163 -17.35 -20.59 -4.60
N SER A 164 -16.93 -21.73 -5.13
CA SER A 164 -17.65 -22.48 -6.16
C SER A 164 -17.57 -24.00 -5.94
N ARG A 165 -18.72 -24.67 -5.89
CA ARG A 165 -18.79 -26.15 -5.92
C ARG A 165 -18.46 -26.74 -7.29
N ASN A 166 -18.48 -25.94 -8.35
CA ASN A 166 -18.01 -26.38 -9.66
C ASN A 166 -16.48 -26.47 -9.63
N LYS A 167 -15.95 -27.70 -9.63
CA LYS A 167 -14.51 -27.99 -9.56
C LYS A 167 -13.71 -27.31 -10.66
N THR A 168 -14.21 -27.32 -11.90
CA THR A 168 -13.53 -26.67 -13.03
C THR A 168 -13.42 -25.17 -12.83
N ALA A 169 -14.48 -24.52 -12.37
CA ALA A 169 -14.46 -23.09 -12.06
C ALA A 169 -13.55 -22.77 -10.86
N SER A 170 -13.56 -23.61 -9.82
CA SER A 170 -12.68 -23.49 -8.66
C SER A 170 -11.20 -23.50 -9.06
N ILE A 171 -10.78 -24.52 -9.84
CA ILE A 171 -9.41 -24.65 -10.35
C ILE A 171 -9.03 -23.45 -11.22
N ALA A 172 -9.93 -23.00 -12.11
CA ALA A 172 -9.67 -21.87 -12.98
C ALA A 172 -9.47 -20.57 -12.18
N MET A 173 -10.33 -20.29 -11.19
CA MET A 173 -10.18 -19.14 -10.29
C MET A 173 -8.87 -19.20 -9.49
N ALA A 174 -8.47 -20.38 -9.00
CA ALA A 174 -7.21 -20.54 -8.27
C ALA A 174 -6.01 -20.21 -9.15
N ARG A 175 -6.00 -20.71 -10.39
CA ARG A 175 -4.96 -20.39 -11.38
C ARG A 175 -4.88 -18.89 -11.68
N ILE A 176 -6.02 -18.22 -11.81
CA ILE A 176 -6.07 -16.77 -12.02
C ILE A 176 -5.44 -16.03 -10.82
N LEU A 177 -5.83 -16.37 -9.60
CA LEU A 177 -5.30 -15.74 -8.38
C LEU A 177 -3.80 -15.99 -8.21
N VAL A 178 -3.33 -17.22 -8.37
CA VAL A 178 -1.91 -17.56 -8.23
C VAL A 178 -1.07 -16.87 -9.30
N ARG A 179 -1.57 -16.80 -10.54
CA ARG A 179 -0.90 -16.08 -11.63
C ARG A 179 -0.85 -14.58 -11.36
N LEU A 180 -1.93 -14.00 -10.83
CA LEU A 180 -1.94 -12.60 -10.38
C LEU A 180 -0.90 -12.36 -9.28
N MET A 181 -0.85 -13.21 -8.25
CA MET A 181 0.12 -13.09 -7.16
C MET A 181 1.57 -13.21 -7.66
N ASP A 182 1.85 -14.09 -8.62
CA ASP A 182 3.18 -14.18 -9.24
C ASP A 182 3.53 -12.90 -10.02
N TYR A 183 2.59 -12.32 -10.78
CA TYR A 183 2.85 -11.05 -11.45
C TYR A 183 3.01 -9.87 -10.48
N GLN A 184 2.23 -9.84 -9.41
CA GLN A 184 2.43 -8.87 -8.32
C GLN A 184 3.83 -9.06 -7.74
N TYR A 185 4.24 -10.28 -7.42
CA TYR A 185 5.59 -10.56 -6.94
C TYR A 185 6.67 -10.03 -7.89
N GLN A 186 6.59 -10.34 -9.19
CA GLN A 186 7.60 -9.89 -10.16
C GLN A 186 7.63 -8.35 -10.30
N THR A 187 6.47 -7.69 -10.32
CA THR A 187 6.38 -6.24 -10.58
C THR A 187 6.53 -5.37 -9.34
N MET A 188 6.07 -5.85 -8.18
CA MET A 188 6.00 -5.09 -6.92
C MET A 188 7.18 -5.38 -5.98
N VAL A 189 7.75 -6.58 -6.00
CA VAL A 189 8.96 -6.88 -5.21
C VAL A 189 10.22 -6.55 -6.00
N PHE A 190 10.30 -7.00 -7.25
CA PHE A 190 11.54 -6.90 -8.04
C PHE A 190 11.58 -5.77 -9.07
N GLY A 191 10.43 -5.42 -9.66
CA GLY A 191 10.41 -4.54 -10.83
C GLY A 191 11.19 -5.12 -12.02
N ASP A 192 11.62 -4.25 -12.94
CA ASP A 192 12.48 -4.63 -14.07
C ASP A 192 13.95 -4.74 -13.61
N LYS A 193 14.34 -5.91 -13.13
CA LYS A 193 15.71 -6.20 -12.64
C LYS A 193 16.81 -5.71 -13.58
N LYS A 194 16.60 -5.76 -14.91
CA LYS A 194 17.61 -5.34 -15.89
C LYS A 194 17.75 -3.82 -15.94
N ARG A 195 16.63 -3.10 -15.85
CA ARG A 195 16.60 -1.63 -15.92
C ARG A 195 16.82 -0.93 -14.58
N CYS A 196 16.65 -1.65 -13.45
CA CYS A 196 16.72 -1.05 -12.12
C CYS A 196 18.13 -0.65 -11.64
N GLN A 197 19.23 -1.08 -12.28
CA GLN A 197 20.65 -0.66 -12.05
C GLN A 197 20.99 -0.13 -10.63
N GLY A 198 20.69 -0.88 -9.56
CA GLY A 198 21.00 -0.49 -8.17
C GLY A 198 20.00 0.44 -7.47
N ARG A 199 18.99 0.97 -8.17
CA ARG A 199 17.85 1.73 -7.61
C ARG A 199 16.66 0.81 -7.32
N ARG A 200 16.91 -0.31 -6.63
CA ARG A 200 15.95 -1.43 -6.51
C ARG A 200 14.57 -1.05 -5.95
N GLY A 201 14.46 -0.04 -5.08
CA GLY A 201 13.16 0.43 -4.58
C GLY A 201 12.38 1.27 -5.59
N ASN A 202 13.05 2.22 -6.25
CA ASN A 202 12.40 3.23 -7.10
C ASN A 202 11.82 2.73 -8.42
N CYS A 203 11.94 1.42 -8.70
CA CYS A 203 11.52 0.82 -9.95
C CYS A 203 10.39 -0.21 -9.80
N THR A 204 9.96 -0.51 -8.57
CA THR A 204 8.85 -1.43 -8.34
C THR A 204 7.51 -0.73 -8.55
N ALA A 205 6.49 -1.48 -8.96
CA ALA A 205 5.15 -0.92 -9.15
C ALA A 205 4.54 -0.41 -7.84
N ILE A 206 4.79 -1.10 -6.71
CA ILE A 206 4.23 -0.73 -5.41
C ILE A 206 4.65 0.66 -4.97
N ALA A 207 5.91 1.06 -5.24
CA ALA A 207 6.43 2.37 -4.89
C ALA A 207 5.58 3.52 -5.47
N TYR A 208 4.84 3.27 -6.55
CA TYR A 208 4.04 4.27 -7.24
C TYR A 208 2.56 4.18 -6.90
N ILE A 209 2.01 2.96 -6.77
CA ILE A 209 0.56 2.78 -6.57
C ILE A 209 0.13 2.83 -5.11
N ALA A 210 1.06 2.58 -4.17
CA ALA A 210 0.84 2.72 -2.74
C ALA A 210 0.45 4.17 -2.36
N GLY A 211 0.04 4.34 -1.11
CA GLY A 211 -0.14 5.67 -0.55
C GLY A 211 1.21 6.39 -0.46
N TYR A 212 1.15 7.72 -0.55
CA TYR A 212 2.32 8.56 -0.38
C TYR A 212 1.85 9.93 0.12
N ASP A 213 1.96 10.08 1.43
CA ASP A 213 1.56 11.27 2.16
C ASP A 213 2.80 12.11 2.52
N MET A 214 2.61 13.01 3.48
CA MET A 214 3.65 13.87 3.97
C MET A 214 4.75 13.09 4.71
N TYR A 215 4.48 12.02 5.46
CA TYR A 215 5.57 11.31 6.14
C TYR A 215 6.56 10.74 5.15
N GLN A 216 6.08 10.22 4.02
CA GLN A 216 7.00 9.76 2.97
C GLN A 216 7.72 10.94 2.30
N ASP A 217 7.06 12.08 2.13
CA ASP A 217 7.70 13.30 1.62
C ASP A 217 8.82 13.81 2.55
N ILE A 218 8.59 13.79 3.87
CA ILE A 218 9.58 14.18 4.88
C ILE A 218 10.66 13.10 5.01
N GLY A 219 10.29 11.82 5.00
CA GLY A 219 11.22 10.69 5.04
C GLY A 219 12.18 10.66 3.85
N ALA A 220 11.74 11.15 2.68
CA ALA A 220 12.62 11.36 1.53
C ALA A 220 13.67 12.47 1.76
N LEU A 221 13.43 13.40 2.68
CA LEU A 221 14.39 14.44 3.10
C LEU A 221 15.23 14.00 4.30
N VAL A 222 14.66 13.16 5.18
CA VAL A 222 15.26 12.65 6.41
C VAL A 222 15.17 11.12 6.40
N PRO A 223 16.20 10.43 5.86
CA PRO A 223 16.13 8.99 5.58
C PRO A 223 15.80 8.09 6.78
N THR A 224 16.05 8.53 8.01
CA THR A 224 15.72 7.79 9.23
C THR A 224 14.21 7.66 9.49
N LEU A 225 13.39 8.48 8.83
CA LEU A 225 11.93 8.49 8.95
C LEU A 225 11.23 7.79 7.78
N ASN A 226 11.98 7.26 6.81
CA ASN A 226 11.42 6.62 5.64
C ASN A 226 10.90 5.21 5.97
N THR A 227 9.60 5.00 5.83
CA THR A 227 8.94 3.71 6.10
C THR A 227 8.49 2.99 4.83
N ALA A 228 8.48 3.67 3.68
CA ALA A 228 8.05 3.09 2.40
C ALA A 228 9.21 2.86 1.42
N VAL A 229 8.88 2.10 0.37
CA VAL A 229 9.71 1.93 -0.80
C VAL A 229 9.89 3.29 -1.50
N GLY A 230 11.14 3.65 -1.80
CA GLY A 230 11.43 4.90 -2.50
C GLY A 230 10.77 4.95 -3.89
N ARG A 231 10.38 6.15 -4.34
CA ARG A 231 9.83 6.41 -5.68
C ARG A 231 10.41 7.68 -6.28
N VAL A 232 10.29 7.85 -7.59
CA VAL A 232 10.48 9.17 -8.20
C VAL A 232 9.38 10.10 -7.72
N ASP A 233 9.72 11.20 -7.04
CA ASP A 233 8.74 12.21 -6.64
C ASP A 233 8.00 12.76 -7.87
N LEU A 234 6.67 12.66 -7.87
CA LEU A 234 5.79 13.19 -8.91
C LEU A 234 6.06 14.67 -9.19
N ARG A 235 6.41 15.47 -8.18
CA ARG A 235 6.77 16.89 -8.34
C ARG A 235 8.01 17.09 -9.20
N LYS A 236 8.95 16.15 -9.15
CA LYS A 236 10.21 16.21 -9.90
C LYS A 236 10.08 15.69 -11.32
N ALA A 237 8.98 15.01 -11.64
CA ALA A 237 8.74 14.44 -12.97
C ALA A 237 8.54 15.51 -14.08
N VAL A 238 8.50 16.81 -13.76
CA VAL A 238 8.60 17.87 -14.79
C VAL A 238 10.00 18.00 -15.37
N ASN A 239 11.03 17.55 -14.65
CA ASN A 239 12.39 17.51 -15.16
C ASN A 239 12.51 16.35 -16.18
N PRO A 240 12.96 16.63 -17.43
CA PRO A 240 13.08 15.61 -18.46
C PRO A 240 13.94 14.40 -18.08
N GLU A 241 15.04 14.57 -17.35
CA GLU A 241 15.92 13.47 -16.93
C GLU A 241 15.24 12.56 -15.91
N VAL A 242 14.53 13.17 -14.96
CA VAL A 242 13.75 12.45 -13.95
C VAL A 242 12.59 11.70 -14.61
N TYR A 243 11.91 12.35 -15.56
CA TYR A 243 10.83 11.72 -16.31
C TYR A 243 11.33 10.59 -17.22
N MET A 244 12.50 10.72 -17.84
CA MET A 244 13.10 9.68 -18.67
C MET A 244 13.33 8.39 -17.87
N PHE A 245 13.78 8.48 -16.62
CA PHE A 245 13.85 7.31 -15.74
C PHE A 245 12.47 6.68 -15.52
N PHE A 246 11.44 7.49 -15.22
CA PHE A 246 10.08 6.96 -15.08
C PHE A 246 9.63 6.27 -16.37
N GLU A 247 9.82 6.92 -17.52
CA GLU A 247 9.37 6.45 -18.82
C GLU A 247 10.05 5.13 -19.24
N GLU A 248 11.36 5.01 -19.02
CA GLU A 248 12.14 3.86 -19.45
C GLU A 248 12.11 2.70 -18.45
N VAL A 249 12.02 2.98 -17.15
CA VAL A 249 12.19 1.96 -16.10
C VAL A 249 10.86 1.61 -15.43
N VAL A 250 10.08 2.61 -15.03
CA VAL A 250 8.89 2.43 -14.18
C VAL A 250 7.64 2.15 -15.00
N ARG A 251 7.42 2.95 -16.04
CA ARG A 251 6.24 2.88 -16.90
C ARG A 251 6.03 1.48 -17.51
N PRO A 252 7.04 0.75 -17.99
CA PRO A 252 6.85 -0.62 -18.46
C PRO A 252 6.33 -1.57 -17.37
N ASN A 253 6.78 -1.41 -16.11
CA ASN A 253 6.30 -2.22 -14.99
C ASN A 253 4.84 -1.90 -14.65
N LEU A 254 4.46 -0.62 -14.65
CA LEU A 254 3.08 -0.21 -14.43
C LEU A 254 2.15 -0.68 -15.56
N LEU A 255 2.59 -0.62 -16.82
CA LEU A 255 1.81 -1.15 -17.96
C LEU A 255 1.63 -2.66 -17.88
N LYS A 256 2.69 -3.39 -17.52
CA LYS A 256 2.64 -4.84 -17.33
C LYS A 256 1.68 -5.21 -16.19
N LEU A 257 1.73 -4.48 -15.08
CA LEU A 257 0.78 -4.68 -13.98
C LEU A 257 -0.66 -4.36 -14.41
N GLU A 258 -0.87 -3.25 -15.12
CA GLU A 258 -2.19 -2.84 -15.66
C GLU A 258 -2.78 -3.92 -16.58
N GLU A 259 -1.99 -4.48 -17.49
CA GLU A 259 -2.38 -5.57 -18.39
C GLU A 259 -2.84 -6.81 -17.61
N TYR A 260 -2.06 -7.27 -16.64
CA TYR A 260 -2.42 -8.47 -15.87
C TYR A 260 -3.58 -8.25 -14.92
N LEU A 261 -3.73 -7.07 -14.33
CA LEU A 261 -4.90 -6.75 -13.51
C LEU A 261 -6.17 -6.76 -14.38
N SER A 262 -6.12 -6.16 -15.57
CA SER A 262 -7.25 -6.16 -16.51
C SER A 262 -7.58 -7.55 -17.04
N GLU A 263 -6.57 -8.34 -17.43
CA GLU A 263 -6.74 -9.73 -17.88
C GLU A 263 -7.36 -10.58 -16.77
N SER A 264 -6.80 -10.50 -15.55
CA SER A 264 -7.29 -11.25 -14.39
C SER A 264 -8.73 -10.86 -14.05
N LEU A 265 -9.07 -9.57 -14.11
CA LEU A 265 -10.42 -9.08 -13.85
C LEU A 265 -11.42 -9.65 -14.86
N GLY A 266 -11.08 -9.59 -16.16
CA GLY A 266 -11.90 -10.15 -17.22
C GLY A 266 -12.14 -11.65 -17.04
N LEU A 267 -11.08 -12.42 -16.80
CA LEU A 267 -11.15 -13.87 -16.60
C LEU A 267 -11.92 -14.24 -15.32
N PHE A 268 -11.70 -13.52 -14.22
CA PHE A 268 -12.34 -13.84 -12.94
C PHE A 268 -13.87 -13.63 -13.02
N ILE A 269 -14.32 -12.54 -13.66
CA ILE A 269 -15.76 -12.23 -13.84
C ILE A 269 -16.49 -13.33 -14.61
N LEU A 270 -15.85 -14.02 -15.56
CA LEU A 270 -16.48 -15.13 -16.31
C LEU A 270 -16.93 -16.27 -15.40
N HIS A 271 -16.34 -16.40 -14.21
CA HIS A 271 -16.70 -17.45 -13.25
C HIS A 271 -17.84 -17.06 -12.31
N ARG A 272 -18.34 -15.81 -12.36
CA ARG A 272 -19.37 -15.31 -11.43
C ARG A 272 -20.63 -16.20 -11.38
N ALA A 273 -21.07 -16.73 -12.52
CA ALA A 273 -22.24 -17.60 -12.59
C ALA A 273 -22.05 -18.96 -11.91
N SER A 274 -20.80 -19.40 -11.72
CA SER A 274 -20.46 -20.65 -11.03
C SER A 274 -20.27 -20.47 -9.52
N VAL A 275 -20.29 -19.23 -9.01
CA VAL A 275 -20.09 -18.92 -7.60
C VAL A 275 -21.35 -19.26 -6.80
N ASN A 276 -21.16 -19.90 -5.64
CA ASN A 276 -22.23 -20.20 -4.71
C ASN A 276 -22.91 -18.90 -4.26
N ARG A 277 -24.24 -18.89 -4.14
CA ARG A 277 -24.99 -17.67 -3.80
C ARG A 277 -24.51 -17.04 -2.49
N GLU A 278 -24.16 -17.87 -1.51
CA GLU A 278 -23.69 -17.45 -0.19
C GLU A 278 -22.28 -16.84 -0.24
N ALA A 279 -21.46 -17.19 -1.22
CA ALA A 279 -20.10 -16.70 -1.38
C ALA A 279 -19.99 -15.50 -2.35
N LEU A 280 -21.11 -15.10 -2.95
CA LEU A 280 -21.13 -14.07 -3.99
C LEU A 280 -20.62 -12.71 -3.49
N PHE A 281 -20.82 -12.39 -2.21
CA PHE A 281 -20.34 -11.12 -1.64
C PHE A 281 -18.81 -11.04 -1.57
N LEU A 282 -18.16 -12.15 -1.20
CA LEU A 282 -16.70 -12.30 -1.17
C LEU A 282 -16.12 -12.28 -2.59
N PHE A 283 -16.77 -13.00 -3.51
CA PHE A 283 -16.38 -12.98 -4.92
C PHE A 283 -16.47 -11.57 -5.52
N ASP A 284 -17.60 -10.89 -5.33
CA ASP A 284 -17.78 -9.53 -5.80
C ASP A 284 -16.72 -8.61 -5.16
N GLU A 285 -16.26 -8.89 -3.93
CA GLU A 285 -15.20 -8.13 -3.25
C GLU A 285 -13.86 -8.24 -3.93
N ILE A 286 -13.45 -9.46 -4.28
CA ILE A 286 -12.24 -9.69 -5.07
C ILE A 286 -12.31 -8.92 -6.38
N VAL A 287 -13.46 -8.96 -7.07
CA VAL A 287 -13.68 -8.23 -8.33
C VAL A 287 -13.56 -6.71 -8.13
N ASP A 288 -14.19 -6.15 -7.10
CA ASP A 288 -14.14 -4.72 -6.81
C ASP A 288 -12.73 -4.26 -6.43
N ALA A 289 -12.03 -5.01 -5.57
CA ALA A 289 -10.69 -4.69 -5.11
C ALA A 289 -9.66 -4.79 -6.26
N LEU A 290 -9.77 -5.82 -7.10
CA LEU A 290 -8.94 -5.98 -8.30
C LEU A 290 -9.16 -4.81 -9.28
N ASN A 291 -10.42 -4.42 -9.49
CA ASN A 291 -10.78 -3.29 -10.35
C ASN A 291 -10.24 -1.95 -9.80
N VAL A 292 -10.34 -1.71 -8.49
CA VAL A 292 -9.77 -0.48 -7.88
C VAL A 292 -8.25 -0.44 -8.01
N THR A 293 -7.57 -1.58 -7.83
CA THR A 293 -6.11 -1.70 -8.02
C THR A 293 -5.70 -1.41 -9.47
N TYR A 294 -6.46 -1.94 -10.44
CA TYR A 294 -6.28 -1.63 -11.87
C TYR A 294 -6.41 -0.12 -12.14
N LEU A 295 -7.49 0.48 -11.66
CA LEU A 295 -7.76 1.91 -11.85
C LEU A 295 -6.71 2.79 -11.15
N ARG A 296 -6.19 2.37 -10.00
CA ARG A 296 -5.12 3.08 -9.29
C ARG A 296 -3.84 3.08 -10.11
N THR A 297 -3.49 1.93 -10.68
CA THR A 297 -2.32 1.76 -11.56
C THR A 297 -2.44 2.68 -12.79
N MET A 298 -3.61 2.69 -13.44
CA MET A 298 -3.89 3.59 -14.57
C MET A 298 -3.76 5.06 -14.17
N GLN A 299 -4.36 5.44 -13.03
CA GLN A 299 -4.37 6.82 -12.56
C GLN A 299 -2.94 7.33 -12.36
N VAL A 300 -2.16 6.62 -11.56
CA VAL A 300 -0.79 7.03 -11.22
C VAL A 300 0.07 7.12 -12.48
N ARG A 301 0.05 6.09 -13.33
CA ARG A 301 0.80 6.12 -14.61
C ARG A 301 0.44 7.35 -15.44
N SER A 302 -0.86 7.63 -15.58
CA SER A 302 -1.36 8.74 -16.37
C SER A 302 -0.99 10.10 -15.77
N LEU A 303 -0.94 10.23 -14.44
CA LEU A 303 -0.48 11.44 -13.77
C LEU A 303 1.00 11.72 -14.01
N TYR A 304 1.89 10.72 -13.92
CA TYR A 304 3.30 10.89 -14.26
C TYR A 304 3.49 11.25 -15.75
N GLU A 305 2.75 10.62 -16.66
CA GLU A 305 2.80 10.96 -18.09
C GLU A 305 2.30 12.38 -18.36
N PHE A 306 1.25 12.84 -17.66
CA PHE A 306 0.79 14.23 -17.72
C PHE A 306 1.86 15.20 -17.20
N VAL A 307 2.48 14.91 -16.06
CA VAL A 307 3.52 15.77 -15.49
C VAL A 307 4.79 15.79 -16.35
N GLY A 308 5.19 14.67 -16.95
CA GLY A 308 6.37 14.59 -17.81
C GLY A 308 6.19 15.22 -19.18
N ARG A 309 5.07 14.95 -19.85
CA ARG A 309 4.84 15.34 -21.25
C ARG A 309 3.88 16.51 -21.44
N GLY A 310 3.18 16.93 -20.39
CA GLY A 310 2.16 17.99 -20.47
C GLY A 310 0.89 17.59 -21.25
N THR A 311 0.67 16.30 -21.49
CA THR A 311 -0.42 15.83 -22.35
C THR A 311 -1.76 15.86 -21.62
N LYS A 312 -2.65 16.80 -21.98
CA LYS A 312 -3.99 16.93 -21.37
C LYS A 312 -4.83 15.64 -21.43
N THR A 313 -4.67 14.83 -22.49
CA THR A 313 -5.31 13.51 -22.60
C THR A 313 -4.95 12.59 -21.43
N ARG A 314 -3.71 12.64 -20.94
CA ARG A 314 -3.28 11.83 -19.80
C ARG A 314 -3.86 12.30 -18.48
N LEU A 315 -4.04 13.60 -18.29
CA LEU A 315 -4.81 14.10 -17.15
C LEU A 315 -6.28 13.63 -17.22
N TRP A 316 -6.87 13.61 -18.42
CA TRP A 316 -8.21 13.08 -18.62
C TRP A 316 -8.30 11.58 -18.30
N ASP A 317 -7.35 10.76 -18.78
CA ASP A 317 -7.26 9.33 -18.46
C ASP A 317 -7.21 9.09 -16.94
N ALA A 318 -6.36 9.85 -16.23
CA ALA A 318 -6.25 9.77 -14.76
C ALA A 318 -7.57 10.12 -14.05
N ARG A 319 -8.27 11.15 -14.54
CA ARG A 319 -9.56 11.60 -14.00
C ARG A 319 -10.67 10.58 -14.22
N VAL A 320 -10.70 9.95 -15.39
CA VAL A 320 -11.64 8.86 -15.69
C VAL A 320 -11.38 7.67 -14.76
N ALA A 321 -10.12 7.32 -14.53
CA ALA A 321 -9.77 6.24 -13.60
C ALA A 321 -10.23 6.55 -12.17
N LEU A 322 -10.02 7.79 -11.69
CA LEU A 322 -10.49 8.26 -10.40
C LEU A 322 -12.03 8.15 -10.28
N ASP A 323 -12.78 8.69 -11.26
CA ASP A 323 -14.26 8.69 -11.21
C ASP A 323 -14.84 7.27 -11.21
N LYS A 324 -14.23 6.36 -11.98
CA LYS A 324 -14.58 4.93 -11.97
C LYS A 324 -14.28 4.27 -10.63
N ALA A 325 -13.12 4.57 -10.04
CA ALA A 325 -12.73 4.01 -8.75
C ALA A 325 -13.67 4.51 -7.65
N ARG A 326 -14.05 5.78 -7.67
CA ARG A 326 -15.04 6.36 -6.75
C ARG A 326 -16.35 5.60 -6.80
N SER A 327 -16.87 5.34 -7.99
CA SER A 327 -18.12 4.60 -8.18
C SER A 327 -18.03 3.17 -7.62
N CYS A 328 -16.87 2.53 -7.74
CA CYS A 328 -16.60 1.22 -7.15
C CYS A 328 -16.57 1.28 -5.61
N ILE A 329 -15.82 2.25 -5.06
CA ILE A 329 -15.67 2.50 -3.61
C ILE A 329 -17.02 2.80 -2.97
N ASP A 330 -17.80 3.74 -3.51
CA ASP A 330 -19.12 4.12 -2.99
C ASP A 330 -20.09 2.93 -2.96
N ARG A 331 -19.97 2.00 -3.92
CA ARG A 331 -20.76 0.76 -3.94
C ARG A 331 -20.27 -0.24 -2.89
N ARG A 332 -18.96 -0.47 -2.81
CA ARG A 332 -18.34 -1.47 -1.92
C ARG A 332 -18.50 -1.10 -0.45
N GLN A 333 -18.38 0.18 -0.11
CA GLN A 333 -18.54 0.68 1.27
C GLN A 333 -19.90 0.36 1.90
N LYS A 334 -20.95 0.27 1.09
CA LYS A 334 -22.30 -0.10 1.54
C LYS A 334 -22.42 -1.59 1.92
N LYS A 335 -21.40 -2.38 1.57
CA LYS A 335 -21.32 -3.82 1.80
C LYS A 335 -20.20 -4.21 2.77
N TYR A 336 -19.58 -3.24 3.44
CA TYR A 336 -18.61 -3.54 4.50
C TYR A 336 -19.25 -4.43 5.56
N GLN A 337 -18.47 -5.37 6.05
CA GLN A 337 -18.88 -6.36 7.05
C GLN A 337 -18.84 -5.77 8.45
N VAL A 338 -18.12 -4.66 8.62
CA VAL A 338 -18.00 -3.89 9.86
C VAL A 338 -18.76 -2.56 9.78
N PRO A 339 -19.24 -2.02 10.92
CA PRO A 339 -19.93 -0.74 10.92
C PRO A 339 -19.07 0.37 10.29
N PHE A 340 -19.62 1.03 9.26
CA PHE A 340 -18.90 2.03 8.46
C PHE A 340 -18.19 3.09 9.32
N ALA A 341 -18.86 3.61 10.35
CA ALA A 341 -18.32 4.64 11.24
C ALA A 341 -17.10 4.17 12.04
N TRP A 342 -16.92 2.87 12.26
CA TRP A 342 -15.79 2.33 13.02
C TRP A 342 -14.51 2.26 12.20
N VAL A 343 -14.64 2.16 10.87
CA VAL A 343 -13.50 1.94 9.98
C VAL A 343 -13.22 3.09 9.04
N ALA A 344 -14.21 3.94 8.71
CA ALA A 344 -14.07 4.97 7.69
C ALA A 344 -14.37 6.41 8.17
N SER A 345 -14.44 6.66 9.49
CA SER A 345 -14.72 8.00 10.04
C SER A 345 -13.46 8.83 10.31
N TRP A 346 -13.62 10.16 10.25
CA TRP A 346 -12.68 11.11 10.83
C TRP A 346 -12.94 11.21 12.34
N SER A 347 -12.20 10.44 13.13
CA SER A 347 -12.36 10.42 14.59
C SER A 347 -11.07 9.99 15.29
N LYS A 348 -10.85 10.57 16.47
CA LYS A 348 -9.76 10.18 17.36
C LYS A 348 -9.89 8.69 17.70
N ASN A 349 -8.74 8.02 17.71
CA ASN A 349 -8.62 6.61 18.02
C ASN A 349 -7.26 6.37 18.74
N PRO A 350 -6.96 5.14 19.17
CA PRO A 350 -5.73 4.87 19.94
C PRO A 350 -4.43 5.01 19.14
N THR A 351 -4.49 5.13 17.82
CA THR A 351 -3.31 5.31 16.95
C THR A 351 -2.87 6.78 16.90
N VAL A 352 -1.75 7.04 16.23
CA VAL A 352 -1.22 8.40 15.99
C VAL A 352 -2.03 9.21 14.95
N TYR A 353 -3.02 8.58 14.30
CA TYR A 353 -3.80 9.18 13.23
C TYR A 353 -5.17 9.63 13.74
N GLN A 354 -5.64 10.79 13.26
CA GLN A 354 -6.94 11.37 13.64
C GLN A 354 -8.14 10.79 12.87
N TYR A 355 -7.96 9.63 12.23
CA TYR A 355 -8.96 8.99 11.39
C TYR A 355 -8.87 7.46 11.47
N ARG A 356 -9.97 6.79 11.15
CA ARG A 356 -10.05 5.32 11.10
C ARG A 356 -9.41 4.80 9.81
N TYR A 357 -8.89 3.57 9.82
CA TYR A 357 -7.96 3.08 8.79
C TYR A 357 -8.49 3.11 7.34
N LEU A 358 -9.81 3.01 7.11
CA LEU A 358 -10.45 3.13 5.78
C LEU A 358 -10.95 4.55 5.45
N TRP A 359 -10.68 5.54 6.29
CA TRP A 359 -11.11 6.92 6.01
C TRP A 359 -10.47 7.47 4.72
N THR A 360 -9.19 7.18 4.47
CA THR A 360 -8.51 7.59 3.23
C THR A 360 -9.11 6.92 1.99
N VAL A 361 -9.76 5.77 2.17
CA VAL A 361 -10.51 5.07 1.12
C VAL A 361 -11.80 5.81 0.80
N LYS A 362 -12.62 6.09 1.83
CA LYS A 362 -13.84 6.90 1.73
C LYS A 362 -13.58 8.27 1.12
N SER A 363 -12.58 8.96 1.61
CA SER A 363 -12.24 10.31 1.14
C SER A 363 -11.48 10.29 -0.19
N MET A 364 -11.01 9.11 -0.63
CA MET A 364 -10.09 8.93 -1.76
C MET A 364 -8.86 9.83 -1.66
N TYR A 365 -8.35 10.02 -0.45
CA TYR A 365 -7.31 11.00 -0.14
C TYR A 365 -6.10 10.90 -1.09
N TYR A 366 -5.49 9.73 -1.22
CA TYR A 366 -4.29 9.54 -2.05
C TYR A 366 -4.55 9.80 -3.54
N TRP A 367 -5.73 9.43 -4.03
CA TRP A 367 -6.14 9.67 -5.41
C TRP A 367 -6.20 11.16 -5.71
N TRP A 368 -6.86 11.92 -4.82
CA TRP A 368 -7.01 13.36 -4.97
C TRP A 368 -5.71 14.11 -4.72
N ARG A 369 -4.87 13.61 -3.81
CA ARG A 369 -3.58 14.21 -3.50
C ARG A 369 -2.65 14.14 -4.70
N ASP A 370 -2.51 12.98 -5.34
CA ASP A 370 -1.64 12.82 -6.51
C ASP A 370 -2.14 13.68 -7.69
N GLU A 371 -3.45 13.74 -7.95
CA GLU A 371 -4.01 14.62 -9.00
C GLU A 371 -3.71 16.10 -8.69
N ALA A 372 -3.88 16.51 -7.43
CA ALA A 372 -3.65 17.89 -7.02
C ALA A 372 -2.16 18.28 -7.13
N ILE A 373 -1.23 17.38 -6.81
CA ILE A 373 0.20 17.60 -7.05
C ILE A 373 0.45 17.76 -8.56
N ALA A 374 -0.02 16.80 -9.36
CA ALA A 374 0.23 16.80 -10.80
C ALA A 374 -0.27 18.08 -11.48
N THR A 375 -1.48 18.53 -11.13
CA THR A 375 -2.09 19.75 -11.68
C THR A 375 -1.44 21.02 -11.16
N THR A 376 -0.98 21.05 -9.91
CA THR A 376 -0.28 22.22 -9.34
C THR A 376 1.06 22.44 -10.03
N VAL A 377 1.86 21.38 -10.17
CA VAL A 377 3.22 21.48 -10.74
C VAL A 377 3.19 21.85 -12.23
N ARG A 378 2.10 21.51 -12.94
CA ARG A 378 1.87 21.84 -14.37
C ARG A 378 0.90 23.01 -14.63
N SER A 379 0.45 23.73 -13.61
CA SER A 379 -0.55 24.80 -13.75
C SER A 379 -0.05 25.92 -14.69
N PRO A 380 -0.83 26.37 -15.70
CA PRO A 380 -0.37 27.27 -16.77
C PRO A 380 -0.04 28.73 -16.39
N SER A 381 -0.13 29.11 -15.11
CA SER A 381 0.04 30.52 -14.76
C SER A 381 1.52 30.90 -14.67
N GLU A 382 1.88 31.90 -15.48
CA GLU A 382 3.14 32.66 -15.55
C GLU A 382 4.20 32.12 -16.51
N SER A 383 3.99 32.52 -17.76
CA SER A 383 4.98 33.11 -18.66
C SER A 383 6.46 32.82 -18.37
N ASN A 384 7.07 32.16 -19.36
CA ASN A 384 8.48 32.23 -19.70
C ASN A 384 9.49 31.60 -18.72
N SER A 385 10.05 30.48 -19.20
CA SER A 385 11.45 30.04 -19.03
C SER A 385 11.87 29.21 -17.82
N SER A 386 11.10 29.09 -16.73
CA SER A 386 11.56 28.23 -15.64
C SER A 386 11.18 26.77 -15.89
N LYS A 387 12.18 25.90 -16.14
CA LYS A 387 12.07 24.42 -16.14
C LYS A 387 11.75 23.84 -14.75
N THR A 388 11.51 24.70 -13.76
CA THR A 388 11.21 24.36 -12.37
C THR A 388 9.70 24.48 -12.17
N GLY A 389 9.00 23.36 -12.04
CA GLY A 389 7.57 23.37 -11.73
C GLY A 389 7.27 24.14 -10.43
N LYS A 390 6.00 24.54 -10.23
CA LYS A 390 5.59 25.24 -9.00
C LYS A 390 5.99 24.43 -7.76
N PHE A 391 6.57 25.10 -6.76
CA PHE A 391 6.91 24.47 -5.49
C PHE A 391 5.65 23.95 -4.80
N VAL A 392 5.64 22.66 -4.47
CA VAL A 392 4.61 22.02 -3.65
C VAL A 392 5.27 21.59 -2.35
N SER A 393 4.74 22.05 -1.22
CA SER A 393 5.27 21.72 0.10
C SER A 393 5.29 20.20 0.34
N PRO A 394 6.30 19.64 1.03
CA PRO A 394 6.25 18.27 1.56
C PRO A 394 4.99 18.00 2.40
N CYS A 395 4.44 19.02 3.05
CA CYS A 395 3.24 18.95 3.88
C CYS A 395 1.94 19.23 3.13
N PHE A 396 1.99 19.16 1.81
CA PHE A 396 0.81 19.36 0.98
C PHE A 396 -0.30 18.35 1.34
N ARG A 397 -1.45 18.91 1.74
CA ARG A 397 -2.63 18.17 2.22
C ARG A 397 -2.34 17.25 3.41
N ASN A 398 -1.51 17.69 4.35
CA ASN A 398 -1.23 16.93 5.56
C ASN A 398 -2.53 16.52 6.29
N ILE A 399 -2.57 15.26 6.72
CA ILE A 399 -3.66 14.65 7.50
C ILE A 399 -3.17 14.12 8.86
N GLU A 400 -1.93 14.46 9.25
CA GLU A 400 -1.18 13.80 10.33
C GLU A 400 -0.53 14.80 11.30
N ASN A 401 -0.29 14.35 12.53
CA ASN A 401 0.29 15.16 13.61
C ASN A 401 1.81 14.95 13.70
N VAL A 402 2.55 15.53 12.74
CA VAL A 402 4.01 15.34 12.58
C VAL A 402 4.81 15.56 13.86
N LEU A 403 4.50 16.63 14.59
CA LEU A 403 5.24 16.99 15.79
C LEU A 403 4.93 16.08 16.98
N GLU A 404 3.73 15.47 17.01
CA GLU A 404 3.40 14.47 18.04
C GLU A 404 4.23 13.20 17.83
N GLU A 405 4.33 12.74 16.59
CA GLU A 405 5.07 11.51 16.27
C GLU A 405 6.59 11.72 16.30
N LEU A 406 7.11 12.81 15.73
CA LEU A 406 8.55 13.07 15.69
C LEU A 406 9.15 13.29 17.08
N LEU A 407 8.42 13.97 17.97
CA LEU A 407 8.95 14.33 19.28
C LEU A 407 8.64 13.28 20.34
N GLN A 408 7.92 12.21 19.97
CA GLN A 408 7.48 11.12 20.86
C GLN A 408 7.03 11.64 22.23
N PHE A 409 6.38 12.80 22.27
CA PHE A 409 6.04 13.41 23.53
C PHE A 409 5.13 12.43 24.28
N PRO A 410 5.42 12.10 25.55
CA PRO A 410 4.44 11.39 26.36
C PRO A 410 3.14 12.20 26.24
N ARG A 411 1.99 11.54 26.01
CA ARG A 411 0.69 12.16 25.73
C ARG A 411 0.35 13.24 26.78
N ILE A 412 0.93 14.42 26.64
CA ILE A 412 0.61 15.60 27.41
C ILE A 412 -0.69 16.06 26.77
N SER A 413 -1.76 16.05 27.54
CA SER A 413 -3.14 16.34 27.12
C SER A 413 -3.34 17.68 26.39
N ASN A 414 -2.30 18.51 26.30
CA ASN A 414 -2.33 19.85 25.71
C ASN A 414 -1.46 20.01 24.46
N VAL A 415 -0.69 19.01 24.01
CA VAL A 415 0.18 19.16 22.81
C VAL A 415 -0.68 19.40 21.56
N ASP A 416 -1.74 18.61 21.36
CA ASP A 416 -2.71 18.82 20.29
C ASP A 416 -3.24 20.27 20.27
N PHE A 417 -3.59 20.81 21.44
CA PHE A 417 -4.10 22.18 21.56
C PHE A 417 -3.03 23.22 21.21
N VAL A 418 -1.80 23.05 21.71
CA VAL A 418 -0.69 23.97 21.43
C VAL A 418 -0.31 23.94 19.95
N LEU A 419 -0.21 22.75 19.35
CA LEU A 419 0.07 22.59 17.93
C LEU A 419 -1.02 23.19 17.06
N GLN A 420 -2.29 23.00 17.44
CA GLN A 420 -3.42 23.61 16.74
C GLN A 420 -3.42 25.13 16.88
N LEU A 421 -3.16 25.67 18.08
CA LEU A 421 -3.07 27.10 18.31
C LEU A 421 -1.93 27.73 17.51
N LEU A 422 -0.76 27.07 17.48
CA LEU A 422 0.38 27.49 16.67
C LEU A 422 0.03 27.46 15.19
N ARG A 423 -0.60 26.38 14.71
CA ARG A 423 -1.09 26.27 13.34
C ARG A 423 -2.02 27.43 13.00
N ASP A 424 -3.07 27.67 13.79
CA ASP A 424 -4.08 28.69 13.55
C ASP A 424 -3.47 30.11 13.59
N THR A 425 -2.54 30.35 14.53
CA THR A 425 -1.83 31.63 14.65
C THR A 425 -0.93 31.88 13.45
N LEU A 426 -0.16 30.88 13.04
CA LEU A 426 0.82 31.01 11.97
C LEU A 426 0.17 30.99 10.58
N HIS A 427 -1.03 30.41 10.41
CA HIS A 427 -1.81 30.45 9.15
C HIS A 427 -2.20 31.87 8.73
N SER A 428 -2.19 32.81 9.69
CA SER A 428 -2.39 34.23 9.42
C SER A 428 -1.17 34.93 8.80
N ILE A 429 -0.01 34.25 8.74
CA ILE A 429 1.26 34.80 8.28
C ILE A 429 1.62 34.16 6.92
N PRO A 430 1.44 34.85 5.78
CA PRO A 430 1.53 34.27 4.44
C PRO A 430 2.85 33.54 4.13
N ILE A 431 3.97 34.01 4.68
CA ILE A 431 5.29 33.38 4.47
C ILE A 431 5.44 32.06 5.23
N LEU A 432 4.73 31.89 6.35
CA LEU A 432 4.80 30.70 7.20
C LEU A 432 3.78 29.63 6.79
N ASN A 433 2.73 29.99 6.04
CA ASN A 433 1.69 29.07 5.56
C ASN A 433 2.23 27.80 4.87
N LYS A 434 3.44 27.86 4.30
CA LYS A 434 4.08 26.71 3.65
C LYS A 434 4.55 25.63 4.63
N VAL A 435 4.80 26.00 5.89
CA VAL A 435 5.33 25.15 6.95
C VAL A 435 4.27 24.88 8.03
N THR A 436 3.25 25.74 8.15
CA THR A 436 2.16 25.54 9.13
C THR A 436 1.36 24.28 8.91
N ASP A 437 1.20 23.85 7.66
CA ASP A 437 0.55 22.58 7.33
C ASP A 437 1.35 21.36 7.83
N CYS A 438 2.63 21.53 8.16
CA CYS A 438 3.45 20.49 8.81
C CYS A 438 3.23 20.40 10.33
N LEU A 439 2.48 21.30 10.95
CA LEU A 439 2.43 21.39 12.42
C LEU A 439 1.38 20.46 13.03
N SER A 440 0.21 20.31 12.40
CA SER A 440 -0.87 19.44 12.89
C SER A 440 -1.77 18.94 11.77
N ALA A 441 -2.51 17.86 12.04
CA ALA A 441 -3.63 17.41 11.21
C ALA A 441 -4.81 18.42 11.27
N PRO A 442 -5.68 18.46 10.26
CA PRO A 442 -6.87 19.32 10.28
C PRO A 442 -7.82 18.96 11.42
N LYS A 443 -8.35 19.94 12.17
CA LYS A 443 -9.31 19.68 13.25
C LYS A 443 -10.63 19.05 12.76
N MET A 444 -11.06 19.41 11.56
CA MET A 444 -12.28 18.90 10.92
C MET A 444 -11.94 17.96 9.78
N GLU A 445 -12.86 17.04 9.46
CA GLU A 445 -12.71 16.14 8.32
C GLU A 445 -12.44 16.94 7.05
N PRO A 446 -11.28 16.77 6.40
CA PRO A 446 -10.98 17.49 5.17
C PRO A 446 -11.82 16.93 4.02
N SER A 447 -12.31 17.84 3.16
CA SER A 447 -13.04 17.49 1.95
C SER A 447 -12.12 17.53 0.73
N PHE A 448 -12.23 16.51 -0.12
CA PHE A 448 -11.49 16.43 -1.37
C PHE A 448 -12.45 16.33 -2.57
N GLY A 449 -12.02 16.87 -3.71
CA GLY A 449 -12.78 16.82 -4.95
C GLY A 449 -12.35 17.88 -5.95
N ARG A 450 -12.81 17.77 -7.20
CA ARG A 450 -12.47 18.72 -8.28
C ARG A 450 -12.90 20.16 -7.96
N ASN A 451 -14.01 20.34 -7.24
CA ASN A 451 -14.46 21.66 -6.80
C ASN A 451 -13.42 22.36 -5.89
N HIS A 452 -12.60 21.60 -5.14
CA HIS A 452 -11.50 22.15 -4.33
C HIS A 452 -10.20 22.33 -5.12
N VAL A 453 -9.97 21.55 -6.17
CA VAL A 453 -8.80 21.72 -7.07
C VAL A 453 -8.98 22.97 -7.95
N LEU A 454 -10.22 23.28 -8.33
CA LEU A 454 -10.59 24.51 -9.02
C LEU A 454 -10.55 25.70 -8.06
N GLN A 455 -10.88 25.60 -6.77
CA GLN A 455 -10.71 26.73 -5.84
C GLN A 455 -9.24 27.19 -5.67
N LEU A 456 -8.26 26.32 -5.91
CA LEU A 456 -6.84 26.70 -5.93
C LEU A 456 -6.36 27.26 -7.29
N ASN A 457 -7.17 27.15 -8.35
CA ASN A 457 -6.78 27.53 -9.72
C ASN A 457 -7.78 28.44 -10.46
N ASP A 458 -9.00 28.65 -9.96
CA ASP A 458 -10.06 29.44 -10.57
C ASP A 458 -10.39 30.65 -9.69
N ALA A 459 -9.52 31.65 -9.79
CA ALA A 459 -10.05 32.89 -10.34
C ALA A 459 -10.26 32.66 -11.86
N SER A 460 -11.51 32.42 -12.26
CA SER A 460 -12.06 32.43 -13.63
C SER A 460 -12.43 31.09 -14.34
N SER A 461 -13.75 30.94 -14.44
CA SER A 461 -14.53 30.46 -15.59
C SER A 461 -14.97 28.99 -15.66
N SER A 462 -16.30 28.86 -15.66
CA SER A 462 -17.15 27.69 -15.79
C SER A 462 -17.29 27.19 -17.23
N LEU A 463 -17.31 25.88 -17.43
CA LEU A 463 -17.97 25.26 -18.58
C LEU A 463 -18.51 23.86 -18.23
N GLN A 464 -19.84 23.72 -18.28
CA GLN A 464 -20.54 22.44 -18.28
C GLN A 464 -20.70 21.97 -19.72
N VAL A 465 -20.46 20.68 -19.97
CA VAL A 465 -20.95 19.98 -21.18
C VAL A 465 -21.42 18.59 -20.77
N GLY A 466 -22.66 18.26 -21.16
CA GLY A 466 -23.32 16.98 -20.91
C GLY A 466 -22.77 15.85 -21.77
N VAL A 467 -22.88 14.62 -21.27
CA VAL A 467 -22.49 13.40 -21.98
C VAL A 467 -23.58 12.35 -21.83
N THR A 468 -24.00 11.79 -22.97
CA THR A 468 -24.77 10.55 -23.10
C THR A 468 -23.82 9.44 -23.53
N PHE A 469 -23.90 8.26 -22.91
CA PHE A 469 -23.06 7.10 -23.24
C PHE A 469 -23.89 5.91 -23.76
N PRO A 470 -23.43 5.21 -24.82
CA PRO A 470 -23.90 3.88 -25.16
C PRO A 470 -23.05 2.82 -24.44
N TYR A 471 -23.64 1.66 -24.14
CA TYR A 471 -23.04 0.48 -23.49
C TYR A 471 -22.88 0.55 -21.97
N LEU A 472 -24.00 0.52 -21.27
CA LEU A 472 -24.22 -0.24 -20.03
C LEU A 472 -25.74 -0.38 -19.86
N ASN A 473 -26.36 -1.17 -20.73
CA ASN A 473 -27.75 -1.54 -20.55
C ASN A 473 -27.97 -2.98 -21.04
N THR A 474 -27.68 -3.92 -20.15
CA THR A 474 -28.35 -5.22 -20.15
C THR A 474 -28.73 -5.51 -18.69
N ARG A 475 -29.98 -5.19 -18.37
CA ARG A 475 -30.71 -5.68 -17.20
C ARG A 475 -31.25 -7.09 -17.48
N ALA A 476 -31.53 -7.79 -16.38
CA ALA A 476 -32.14 -9.10 -16.18
C ALA A 476 -31.15 -10.27 -16.20
#